data_AF-A0A6J4P910-F1
#
_entry.id   AF-A0A6J4P910-F1
#
_cell.length_a   1.000
_cell.length_b   1.000
_cell.length_c   1.000
_cell.angle_alpha   90.00
_cell.angle_beta   90.00
_cell.angle_gamma   90.00
#
_symmetry.space_group_name_H-M   'P 1'
#
loop_
_entity.id
_entity.type
_entity.pdbx_description
1 polymer ?
#
loop_
_entity_poly.entity_id
_entity_poly.type
_entity_poly.pdbx_seq_one_letter_code
_entity_poly.pdbx_strand_id
1 'polypeptide(L)'
;GRRSVVGGAGDAGAPDPLHRRVLAELASFTGWLERAGAQGYIGEVGWPDDQDSQRWCSLARSWCAEAVGAGLWADLWATGEWWPIADPFAAYTSSRGGGPLSTTWAQGELLTELAPGAGGQLGINVAGAEFGAPGGTDLESGFSNEQPGTVERDYHYDGRESSAFLAAQGLRRVRLPFRWERVQRQLGGPLDGGEVDRLLRAVERARSAGLGVVLDVHNYGAYFAADGGRGVRQPLGGPLVTTAHLADLWRRLSGVFAGVPGVTAYGLMNEPVGLPEGGEGAARLWERASQEALDAIRSTGDGTLVMVAGYAWSHARSFAEQHPTAWIDDPAGSVRYEAHHYWQRLEGRSYDEEVADARREGH
;
A
#
# COMPACT_ATOMS: atom_id res chain seq x y z
N GLY A 1 34.90 41.07 13.66
CA GLY A 1 34.53 39.68 13.98
C GLY A 1 33.11 39.43 13.55
N ARG A 2 32.91 38.48 12.63
CA ARG A 2 31.70 37.68 12.35
C ARG A 2 31.98 36.95 11.04
N ARG A 3 32.57 35.75 11.14
CA ARG A 3 32.64 34.81 10.02
C ARG A 3 31.31 34.07 9.97
N SER A 4 30.63 34.23 8.85
CA SER A 4 29.56 33.36 8.37
C SER A 4 30.11 31.93 8.26
N VAL A 5 29.50 31.00 8.98
CA VAL A 5 29.67 29.56 8.74
C VAL A 5 28.57 29.16 7.79
N VAL A 6 28.90 29.12 6.49
CA VAL A 6 28.12 28.38 5.51
C VAL A 6 28.49 26.91 5.72
N GLY A 7 27.55 26.12 6.24
CA GLY A 7 27.68 24.67 6.32
C GLY A 7 27.83 24.11 4.91
N GLY A 8 28.89 23.32 4.72
CA GLY A 8 29.29 22.83 3.41
C GLY A 8 28.23 21.95 2.76
N ALA A 9 27.99 22.20 1.47
CA ALA A 9 27.52 21.18 0.56
C ALA A 9 28.58 20.06 0.56
N GLY A 10 28.28 18.97 1.26
CA GLY A 10 29.02 17.73 1.13
C GLY A 10 28.87 17.22 -0.29
N ASP A 11 30.00 16.83 -0.86
CA ASP A 11 30.23 16.25 -2.19
C ASP A 11 29.13 15.26 -2.62
N ALA A 12 28.11 15.75 -3.34
CA ALA A 12 27.14 14.89 -4.00
C ALA A 12 27.77 14.42 -5.32
N GLY A 13 28.59 13.37 -5.24
CA GLY A 13 29.05 12.65 -6.41
C GLY A 13 27.87 12.25 -7.31
N ALA A 14 28.13 12.08 -8.61
CA ALA A 14 27.09 11.68 -9.56
C ALA A 14 26.31 10.44 -9.05
N PRO A 15 24.97 10.40 -9.21
CA PRO A 15 24.17 9.28 -8.72
C PRO A 15 24.68 7.97 -9.30
N ASP A 16 24.80 6.96 -8.44
CA ASP A 16 25.27 5.64 -8.84
C ASP A 16 24.24 4.95 -9.78
N PRO A 17 24.60 3.81 -10.42
CA PRO A 17 23.67 3.08 -11.28
C PRO A 17 22.34 2.72 -10.62
N LEU A 18 22.32 2.39 -9.33
CA LEU A 18 21.10 2.01 -8.62
C LEU A 18 20.17 3.22 -8.45
N HIS A 19 20.71 4.38 -8.08
CA HIS A 19 19.95 5.64 -8.07
C HIS A 19 19.30 5.90 -9.43
N ARG A 20 20.08 5.79 -10.52
CA ARG A 20 19.58 6.02 -11.88
C ARG A 20 18.47 5.04 -12.27
N ARG A 21 18.61 3.76 -11.94
CA ARG A 21 17.58 2.75 -12.18
C ARG A 21 16.29 3.02 -11.42
N VAL A 22 16.38 3.22 -10.11
CA VAL A 22 15.20 3.40 -9.25
C VAL A 22 14.46 4.68 -9.61
N LEU A 23 15.15 5.78 -9.88
CA LEU A 23 14.49 7.01 -10.33
C LEU A 23 13.89 6.87 -11.75
N ALA A 24 14.52 6.10 -12.64
CA ALA A 24 13.95 5.81 -13.97
C ALA A 24 12.68 4.95 -13.89
N GLU A 25 12.62 3.97 -12.98
CA GLU A 25 11.43 3.17 -12.74
C GLU A 25 10.27 4.02 -12.19
N LEU A 26 10.55 4.92 -11.25
CA LEU A 26 9.55 5.90 -10.77
C LEU A 26 9.09 6.81 -11.92
N ALA A 27 10.04 7.31 -12.73
CA ALA A 27 9.75 8.17 -13.88
C ALA A 27 8.91 7.48 -14.96
N SER A 28 9.02 6.14 -15.10
CA SER A 28 8.17 5.36 -15.98
C SER A 28 6.69 5.50 -15.59
N PHE A 29 6.40 5.38 -14.29
CA PHE A 29 5.06 5.53 -13.75
C PHE A 29 4.57 6.98 -13.77
N THR A 30 5.37 7.95 -13.32
CA THR A 30 4.96 9.36 -13.35
C THR A 30 4.76 9.88 -14.77
N GLY A 31 5.63 9.50 -15.71
CA GLY A 31 5.45 9.83 -17.12
C GLY A 31 4.21 9.16 -17.73
N TRP A 32 3.83 7.97 -17.27
CA TRP A 32 2.56 7.36 -17.66
C TRP A 32 1.36 8.17 -17.16
N LEU A 33 1.37 8.60 -15.90
CA LEU A 33 0.33 9.44 -15.31
C LEU A 33 0.18 10.77 -16.07
N GLU A 34 1.29 11.43 -16.40
CA GLU A 34 1.28 12.66 -17.17
C GLU A 34 0.65 12.48 -18.55
N ARG A 35 1.04 11.42 -19.29
CA ARG A 35 0.45 11.10 -20.60
C ARG A 35 -1.04 10.77 -20.52
N ALA A 36 -1.46 10.14 -19.42
CA ALA A 36 -2.85 9.80 -19.16
C ALA A 36 -3.68 10.98 -18.63
N GLY A 37 -3.05 12.08 -18.19
CA GLY A 37 -3.73 13.15 -17.47
C GLY A 37 -4.29 12.71 -16.11
N ALA A 38 -3.66 11.73 -15.46
CA ALA A 38 -4.14 11.08 -14.26
C ALA A 38 -3.33 11.47 -13.01
N GLN A 39 -3.90 11.22 -11.83
CA GLN A 39 -3.20 11.37 -10.55
C GLN A 39 -2.69 10.02 -10.05
N GLY A 40 -1.61 10.04 -9.26
CA GLY A 40 -0.95 8.83 -8.79
C GLY A 40 -0.83 8.70 -7.27
N TYR A 41 -0.59 7.47 -6.86
CA TYR A 41 -0.32 7.04 -5.51
C TYR A 41 0.73 5.92 -5.53
N ILE A 42 1.72 5.97 -4.64
CA ILE A 42 2.58 4.84 -4.33
C ILE A 42 2.06 4.18 -3.06
N GLY A 43 1.34 3.06 -3.24
CA GLY A 43 0.71 2.30 -2.16
C GLY A 43 1.69 1.77 -1.15
N GLU A 44 2.83 1.30 -1.67
CA GLU A 44 3.91 0.74 -0.91
C GLU A 44 5.24 1.12 -1.57
N VAL A 45 6.13 1.69 -0.75
CA VAL A 45 7.55 1.84 -1.07
C VAL A 45 8.34 1.34 0.12
N GLY A 46 9.39 0.55 -0.12
CA GLY A 46 10.20 -0.02 0.94
C GLY A 46 11.66 -0.16 0.51
N TRP A 47 12.56 0.06 1.47
CA TRP A 47 13.99 -0.17 1.29
C TRP A 47 14.63 -0.73 2.57
N PRO A 48 15.73 -1.48 2.44
CA PRO A 48 16.38 -2.12 3.58
C PRO A 48 17.00 -1.13 4.57
N ASP A 49 16.91 -1.47 5.85
CA ASP A 49 17.78 -1.00 6.92
C ASP A 49 18.75 -2.13 7.28
N ASP A 50 19.86 -2.17 6.54
CA ASP A 50 20.95 -3.13 6.71
C ASP A 50 22.29 -2.40 6.92
N GLN A 51 23.41 -3.10 6.72
CA GLN A 51 24.74 -2.51 6.81
C GLN A 51 24.98 -1.33 5.85
N ASP A 52 24.19 -1.19 4.78
CA ASP A 52 24.23 -0.13 3.78
C ASP A 52 23.10 0.91 3.97
N SER A 53 22.42 0.92 5.13
CA SER A 53 21.26 1.79 5.44
C SER A 53 21.45 3.27 5.07
N GLN A 54 22.65 3.83 5.26
CA GLN A 54 22.94 5.22 4.86
C GLN A 54 22.82 5.45 3.34
N ARG A 55 23.24 4.47 2.53
CA ARG A 55 23.14 4.53 1.07
C ARG A 55 21.70 4.34 0.63
N TRP A 56 20.98 3.40 1.23
CA TRP A 56 19.55 3.23 1.01
C TRP A 56 18.76 4.49 1.34
N CYS A 57 19.01 5.13 2.49
CA CYS A 57 18.35 6.37 2.89
C CYS A 57 18.73 7.57 1.99
N SER A 58 19.94 7.60 1.42
CA SER A 58 20.34 8.61 0.42
C SER A 58 19.53 8.48 -0.87
N LEU A 59 19.35 7.25 -1.35
CA LEU A 59 18.46 6.94 -2.47
C LEU A 59 17.02 7.31 -2.15
N ALA A 60 16.53 6.90 -0.98
CA ALA A 60 15.18 7.19 -0.52
C ALA A 60 14.85 8.67 -0.48
N ARG A 61 15.79 9.50 0.01
CA ARG A 61 15.62 10.96 0.01
C ARG A 61 15.42 11.51 -1.39
N SER A 62 16.22 11.03 -2.34
CA SER A 62 16.11 11.44 -3.75
C SER A 62 14.77 10.98 -4.34
N TRP A 63 14.39 9.74 -4.09
CA TRP A 63 13.13 9.16 -4.57
C TRP A 63 11.91 9.90 -3.99
N CYS A 64 11.90 10.20 -2.68
CA CYS A 64 10.81 10.94 -2.03
C CYS A 64 10.68 12.35 -2.59
N ALA A 65 11.79 13.03 -2.87
CA ALA A 65 11.77 14.36 -3.48
C ALA A 65 11.13 14.34 -4.87
N GLU A 66 11.50 13.37 -5.71
CA GLU A 66 10.91 13.19 -7.05
C GLU A 66 9.42 12.80 -6.97
N ALA A 67 9.05 11.88 -6.08
CA ALA A 67 7.66 11.46 -5.91
C ALA A 67 6.76 12.62 -5.43
N VAL A 68 7.21 13.38 -4.42
CA VAL A 68 6.50 14.56 -3.92
C VAL A 68 6.41 15.64 -4.99
N GLY A 69 7.50 15.89 -5.72
CA GLY A 69 7.56 16.85 -6.83
C GLY A 69 6.61 16.50 -7.98
N ALA A 70 6.39 15.21 -8.24
CA ALA A 70 5.41 14.71 -9.21
C ALA A 70 3.96 14.71 -8.69
N GLY A 71 3.70 15.21 -7.48
CA GLY A 71 2.35 15.26 -6.89
C GLY A 71 1.82 13.93 -6.38
N LEU A 72 2.68 12.90 -6.28
CA LEU A 72 2.29 11.59 -5.78
C LEU A 72 2.01 11.66 -4.27
N TRP A 73 1.04 10.86 -3.84
CA TRP A 73 1.05 10.35 -2.47
C TRP A 73 1.97 9.12 -2.43
N ALA A 74 2.68 8.88 -1.33
CA ALA A 74 3.50 7.69 -1.15
C ALA A 74 3.47 7.22 0.30
N ASP A 75 3.16 5.95 0.52
CA ASP A 75 3.10 5.35 1.85
C ASP A 75 4.22 4.31 2.01
N LEU A 76 5.07 4.54 3.02
CA LEU A 76 6.19 3.64 3.34
C LEU A 76 5.66 2.29 3.85
N TRP A 77 6.25 1.20 3.39
CA TRP A 77 6.09 -0.15 3.95
C TRP A 77 7.27 -0.43 4.88
N ALA A 78 7.10 -0.69 6.18
CA ALA A 78 5.85 -0.68 6.96
C ALA A 78 6.08 -0.37 8.46
N THR A 79 4.97 -0.27 9.20
CA THR A 79 4.93 -0.25 10.68
C THR A 79 3.73 -1.06 11.20
N GLY A 80 3.66 -1.25 12.51
CA GLY A 80 2.53 -1.88 13.21
C GLY A 80 2.93 -2.34 14.62
N GLU A 81 1.98 -2.40 15.56
CA GLU A 81 2.27 -2.87 16.93
C GLU A 81 2.78 -4.32 16.96
N TRP A 82 2.35 -5.12 15.98
CA TRP A 82 2.76 -6.52 15.81
C TRP A 82 3.81 -6.70 14.71
N TRP A 83 4.27 -5.62 14.09
CA TRP A 83 5.32 -5.69 13.08
C TRP A 83 6.64 -6.16 13.72
N PRO A 84 7.42 -7.06 13.07
CA PRO A 84 8.62 -7.61 13.68
C PRO A 84 9.66 -6.52 14.02
N ILE A 85 10.25 -6.60 15.22
CA ILE A 85 11.11 -5.54 15.80
C ILE A 85 12.38 -5.28 14.97
N ALA A 86 12.82 -6.21 14.12
CA ALA A 86 14.04 -6.07 13.32
C ALA A 86 13.81 -6.48 11.86
N ASP A 87 12.59 -6.26 11.36
CA ASP A 87 12.31 -6.43 9.94
C ASP A 87 13.11 -5.40 9.12
N PRO A 88 13.81 -5.79 8.04
CA PRO A 88 14.61 -4.87 7.23
C PRO A 88 13.82 -3.70 6.62
N PHE A 89 12.49 -3.78 6.54
CA PHE A 89 11.63 -2.73 6.00
C PHE A 89 10.87 -1.95 7.09
N ALA A 90 11.12 -2.21 8.37
CA ALA A 90 10.40 -1.54 9.44
C ALA A 90 10.81 -0.06 9.58
N ALA A 91 9.84 0.86 9.54
CA ALA A 91 10.11 2.28 9.84
C ALA A 91 9.97 2.60 11.33
N TYR A 92 8.92 2.08 11.95
CA TYR A 92 8.67 2.20 13.38
C TYR A 92 8.15 0.87 13.92
N THR A 93 8.54 0.49 15.13
CA THR A 93 8.06 -0.75 15.77
C THR A 93 7.77 -0.55 17.24
N SER A 94 7.09 -1.53 17.83
CA SER A 94 7.08 -1.69 19.28
C SER A 94 8.44 -2.17 19.78
N SER A 95 8.98 -1.52 20.81
CA SER A 95 10.19 -1.99 21.50
C SER A 95 10.04 -3.37 22.18
N ARG A 96 8.82 -3.90 22.29
CA ARG A 96 8.52 -5.17 22.98
C ARG A 96 7.99 -6.27 22.05
N GLY A 97 7.79 -5.97 20.76
CA GLY A 97 7.20 -6.94 19.82
C GLY A 97 5.71 -7.15 20.05
N GLY A 98 5.02 -6.06 20.41
CA GLY A 98 3.62 -6.01 20.78
C GLY A 98 3.32 -4.74 21.61
N GLY A 99 2.12 -4.18 21.46
CA GLY A 99 1.75 -2.91 22.10
C GLY A 99 2.34 -1.68 21.40
N PRO A 100 2.23 -0.48 21.99
CA PRO A 100 2.43 0.76 21.26
C PRO A 100 3.79 0.95 20.59
N LEU A 101 3.75 1.58 19.40
CA LEU A 101 4.94 2.02 18.68
C LEU A 101 5.81 2.93 19.55
N SER A 102 7.11 2.65 19.58
CA SER A 102 8.06 3.34 20.45
C SER A 102 9.50 3.39 19.91
N THR A 103 9.83 2.56 18.92
CA THR A 103 11.14 2.50 18.29
C THR A 103 11.08 3.12 16.90
N THR A 104 12.09 3.90 16.54
CA THR A 104 12.27 4.51 15.22
C THR A 104 13.53 3.94 14.59
N TRP A 105 13.44 3.47 13.35
CA TRP A 105 14.54 2.92 12.55
C TRP A 105 14.99 3.92 11.50
N ALA A 106 16.04 3.60 10.71
CA ALA A 106 16.62 4.55 9.77
C ALA A 106 15.60 5.09 8.75
N GLN A 107 14.68 4.25 8.27
CA GLN A 107 13.61 4.68 7.37
C GLN A 107 12.61 5.60 8.09
N GLY A 108 12.30 5.33 9.36
CA GLY A 108 11.45 6.16 10.20
C GLY A 108 12.08 7.52 10.50
N GLU A 109 13.39 7.58 10.75
CA GLU A 109 14.12 8.84 10.93
C GLU A 109 14.01 9.71 9.67
N LEU A 110 14.26 9.12 8.49
CA LEU A 110 14.12 9.82 7.21
C LEU A 110 12.67 10.30 6.99
N LEU A 111 11.68 9.44 7.25
CA LEU A 111 10.28 9.80 7.08
C LEU A 111 9.87 10.93 8.03
N THR A 112 10.33 10.90 9.28
CA THR A 112 10.11 11.96 10.28
C THR A 112 10.71 13.30 9.84
N GLU A 113 11.87 13.25 9.17
CA GLU A 113 12.50 14.45 8.62
C GLU A 113 11.70 15.04 7.46
N LEU A 114 11.23 14.20 6.52
CA LEU A 114 10.64 14.65 5.26
C LEU A 114 9.13 14.95 5.36
N ALA A 115 8.38 14.18 6.14
CA ALA A 115 6.92 14.25 6.18
C ALA A 115 6.35 15.64 6.50
N PRO A 116 6.89 16.42 7.47
CA PRO A 116 6.39 17.76 7.77
C PRO A 116 6.45 18.73 6.58
N GLY A 117 7.45 18.58 5.71
CA GLY A 117 7.65 19.42 4.52
C GLY A 117 6.90 18.93 3.28
N ALA A 118 6.41 17.69 3.28
CA ALA A 118 5.82 17.04 2.11
C ALA A 118 4.31 17.32 1.91
N GLY A 119 3.71 18.27 2.66
CA GLY A 119 2.30 18.63 2.48
C GLY A 119 1.30 17.48 2.72
N GLY A 120 1.68 16.48 3.52
CA GLY A 120 0.87 15.27 3.73
C GLY A 120 0.94 14.25 2.59
N GLN A 121 1.85 14.42 1.63
CA GLN A 121 2.06 13.45 0.54
C GLN A 121 2.78 12.18 0.98
N LEU A 122 3.57 12.23 2.06
CA LEU A 122 4.21 11.04 2.64
C LEU A 122 3.38 10.47 3.80
N GLY A 123 3.09 9.18 3.73
CA GLY A 123 2.34 8.41 4.72
C GLY A 123 3.05 7.11 5.09
N ILE A 124 2.34 6.20 5.74
CA ILE A 124 2.89 4.90 6.15
C ILE A 124 1.81 3.81 6.18
N ASN A 125 2.18 2.59 5.83
CA ASN A 125 1.35 1.39 5.99
C ASN A 125 1.38 0.91 7.45
N VAL A 126 0.21 0.75 8.06
CA VAL A 126 0.03 0.21 9.41
C VAL A 126 -0.51 -1.20 9.30
N ALA A 127 0.41 -2.14 9.28
CA ALA A 127 0.17 -3.57 9.14
C ALA A 127 -0.25 -4.20 10.48
N GLY A 128 -1.13 -5.18 10.39
CA GLY A 128 -1.63 -5.96 11.53
C GLY A 128 -2.99 -6.57 11.26
N ALA A 129 -3.91 -5.85 10.63
CA ALA A 129 -5.29 -6.30 10.42
C ALA A 129 -5.43 -7.29 9.25
N GLU A 130 -4.39 -7.40 8.42
CA GLU A 130 -4.21 -8.37 7.37
C GLU A 130 -3.44 -9.63 7.79
N PHE A 131 -2.77 -9.60 8.95
CA PHE A 131 -1.93 -10.71 9.44
C PHE A 131 -2.67 -12.04 9.62
N GLY A 132 -1.92 -13.14 9.70
CA GLY A 132 -2.50 -14.48 9.85
C GLY A 132 -3.31 -14.93 8.63
N ALA A 133 -3.04 -14.35 7.47
CA ALA A 133 -3.65 -14.65 6.18
C ALA A 133 -2.55 -14.95 5.14
N PRO A 134 -2.87 -15.70 4.07
CA PRO A 134 -1.94 -16.03 3.00
C PRO A 134 -1.54 -14.82 2.14
N GLY A 135 -0.34 -14.92 1.56
CA GLY A 135 0.20 -13.98 0.59
C GLY A 135 -0.39 -14.16 -0.82
N GLY A 136 0.07 -13.34 -1.77
CA GLY A 136 -0.56 -13.24 -3.09
C GLY A 136 -0.50 -14.47 -3.99
N THR A 137 0.49 -15.34 -3.79
CA THR A 137 0.72 -16.54 -4.60
C THR A 137 0.41 -17.86 -3.89
N ASP A 138 0.08 -17.82 -2.60
CA ASP A 138 -0.26 -19.03 -1.86
C ASP A 138 -1.51 -19.67 -2.44
N LEU A 139 -1.49 -20.97 -2.71
CA LEU A 139 -2.66 -21.66 -3.27
C LEU A 139 -3.61 -22.18 -2.19
N GLU A 140 -3.07 -22.51 -1.02
CA GLU A 140 -3.81 -23.05 0.11
C GLU A 140 -3.31 -22.44 1.44
N SER A 141 -4.16 -22.43 2.46
CA SER A 141 -3.85 -21.91 3.79
C SER A 141 -4.73 -22.54 4.87
N GLY A 142 -4.36 -22.36 6.15
CA GLY A 142 -5.28 -22.58 7.27
C GLY A 142 -6.34 -21.47 7.40
N PHE A 143 -6.11 -20.31 6.80
CA PHE A 143 -7.03 -19.18 6.78
C PHE A 143 -8.05 -19.30 5.64
N SER A 144 -9.31 -18.96 5.91
CA SER A 144 -10.38 -18.86 4.90
C SER A 144 -11.52 -17.96 5.38
N ASN A 145 -12.54 -17.80 4.55
CA ASN A 145 -13.79 -17.14 4.93
C ASN A 145 -14.56 -17.80 6.08
N GLU A 146 -14.38 -19.11 6.31
CA GLU A 146 -14.95 -19.81 7.48
C GLU A 146 -13.96 -19.87 8.66
N GLN A 147 -12.67 -19.72 8.39
CA GLN A 147 -11.59 -19.69 9.39
C GLN A 147 -10.78 -18.38 9.27
N PRO A 148 -11.38 -17.22 9.59
CA PRO A 148 -10.81 -15.88 9.33
C PRO A 148 -9.74 -15.46 10.35
N GLY A 149 -9.42 -16.33 11.32
CA GLY A 149 -8.62 -16.00 12.50
C GLY A 149 -9.41 -15.25 13.58
N THR A 150 -8.74 -15.00 14.71
CA THR A 150 -9.26 -14.31 15.89
C THR A 150 -8.41 -13.08 16.18
N VAL A 151 -9.08 -11.93 16.35
CA VAL A 151 -8.44 -10.67 16.75
C VAL A 151 -7.67 -10.86 18.07
N GLU A 152 -6.55 -10.17 18.22
CA GLU A 152 -5.62 -10.29 19.37
C GLU A 152 -5.00 -11.69 19.53
N ARG A 153 -5.11 -12.55 18.52
CA ARG A 153 -4.31 -13.77 18.39
C ARG A 153 -3.63 -13.89 17.03
N ASP A 154 -4.40 -13.75 15.96
CA ASP A 154 -3.93 -13.99 14.59
C ASP A 154 -3.72 -12.66 13.82
N TYR A 155 -4.40 -11.59 14.25
CA TYR A 155 -4.31 -10.25 13.68
C TYR A 155 -4.67 -9.19 14.73
N HIS A 156 -4.30 -7.95 14.47
CA HIS A 156 -4.44 -6.85 15.43
C HIS A 156 -4.77 -5.51 14.74
N TYR A 157 -5.39 -4.60 15.48
CA TYR A 157 -5.56 -3.21 15.05
C TYR A 157 -4.89 -2.28 16.05
N ASP A 158 -3.87 -1.55 15.60
CA ASP A 158 -3.06 -0.65 16.43
C ASP A 158 -3.88 0.27 17.34
N GLY A 159 -3.33 0.51 18.53
CA GLY A 159 -3.90 1.32 19.60
C GLY A 159 -3.82 2.82 19.38
N ARG A 160 -4.35 3.57 20.35
CA ARG A 160 -4.43 5.04 20.29
C ARG A 160 -3.05 5.68 20.40
N GLU A 161 -2.20 5.08 21.22
CA GLU A 161 -0.83 5.49 21.48
C GLU A 161 0.01 5.41 20.20
N SER A 162 -0.16 4.35 19.40
CA SER A 162 0.51 4.20 18.10
C SER A 162 0.03 5.25 17.08
N SER A 163 -1.27 5.52 17.03
CA SER A 163 -1.80 6.63 16.21
C SER A 163 -1.21 7.99 16.63
N ALA A 164 -1.12 8.26 17.94
CA ALA A 164 -0.52 9.49 18.45
C ALA A 164 1.00 9.56 18.18
N PHE A 165 1.70 8.43 18.28
CA PHE A 165 3.11 8.32 17.96
C PHE A 165 3.38 8.67 16.50
N LEU A 166 2.63 8.09 15.55
CA LEU A 166 2.79 8.37 14.12
C LEU A 166 2.51 9.83 13.79
N ALA A 167 1.45 10.42 14.36
CA ALA A 167 1.15 11.84 14.19
C ALA A 167 2.27 12.75 14.74
N ALA A 168 2.92 12.35 15.84
CA ALA A 168 4.05 13.08 16.42
C ALA A 168 5.30 13.06 15.51
N GLN A 169 5.44 12.08 14.62
CA GLN A 169 6.47 12.06 13.58
C GLN A 169 6.15 12.98 12.38
N GLY A 170 5.05 13.73 12.44
CA GLY A 170 4.63 14.66 11.37
C GLY A 170 3.79 14.01 10.28
N LEU A 171 3.47 12.71 10.38
CA LEU A 171 2.60 12.01 9.44
C LEU A 171 1.16 12.50 9.52
N ARG A 172 0.47 12.42 8.38
CA ARG A 172 -0.93 12.84 8.22
C ARG A 172 -1.85 11.77 7.64
N ARG A 173 -1.28 10.67 7.14
CA ARG A 173 -2.00 9.57 6.52
C ARG A 173 -1.40 8.24 6.93
N VAL A 174 -2.27 7.26 7.14
CA VAL A 174 -1.92 5.86 7.24
C VAL A 174 -2.70 5.05 6.20
N ARG A 175 -2.09 4.04 5.61
CA ARG A 175 -2.79 2.97 4.87
C ARG A 175 -3.00 1.80 5.81
N LEU A 176 -4.23 1.32 5.89
CA LEU A 176 -4.66 0.24 6.78
C LEU A 176 -5.10 -0.97 5.94
N PRO A 177 -4.19 -1.94 5.71
CA PRO A 177 -4.51 -3.23 5.12
C PRO A 177 -5.53 -4.01 5.96
N PHE A 178 -6.50 -4.65 5.32
CA PHE A 178 -7.41 -5.61 5.96
C PHE A 178 -7.88 -6.68 4.97
N ARG A 179 -8.44 -7.80 5.47
CA ARG A 179 -8.85 -8.93 4.62
C ARG A 179 -10.32 -8.89 4.21
N TRP A 180 -10.59 -9.15 2.93
CA TRP A 180 -11.93 -9.36 2.37
C TRP A 180 -12.68 -10.45 3.12
N GLU A 181 -12.06 -11.61 3.32
CA GLU A 181 -12.64 -12.76 4.02
C GLU A 181 -13.07 -12.41 5.45
N ARG A 182 -12.38 -11.46 6.10
CA ARG A 182 -12.73 -10.97 7.44
C ARG A 182 -13.94 -10.06 7.39
N VAL A 183 -14.01 -9.12 6.45
CA VAL A 183 -15.11 -8.14 6.40
C VAL A 183 -16.36 -8.66 5.69
N GLN A 184 -16.24 -9.66 4.81
CA GLN A 184 -17.36 -10.28 4.08
C GLN A 184 -17.13 -11.80 3.96
N ARG A 185 -17.70 -12.55 4.92
CA ARG A 185 -17.51 -14.02 5.07
C ARG A 185 -18.17 -14.84 3.97
N GLN A 186 -19.17 -14.28 3.30
CA GLN A 186 -19.85 -14.90 2.18
C GLN A 186 -19.85 -13.92 1.01
N LEU A 187 -19.31 -14.33 -0.14
CA LEU A 187 -19.31 -13.52 -1.37
C LEU A 187 -20.73 -13.02 -1.68
N GLY A 188 -20.89 -11.72 -1.92
CA GLY A 188 -22.20 -11.11 -2.16
C GLY A 188 -23.08 -10.93 -0.91
N GLY A 189 -22.67 -11.47 0.24
CA GLY A 189 -23.39 -11.45 1.50
C GLY A 189 -23.21 -10.16 2.31
N PRO A 190 -23.85 -10.05 3.48
CA PRO A 190 -23.65 -8.91 4.38
C PRO A 190 -22.20 -8.83 4.87
N LEU A 191 -21.79 -7.62 5.27
CA LEU A 191 -20.52 -7.42 5.96
C LEU A 191 -20.59 -8.02 7.38
N ASP A 192 -19.46 -8.51 7.88
CA ASP A 192 -19.31 -8.92 9.27
C ASP A 192 -19.30 -7.66 10.16
N GLY A 193 -20.38 -7.45 10.90
CA GLY A 193 -20.56 -6.26 11.73
C GLY A 193 -19.47 -6.10 12.80
N GLY A 194 -18.96 -7.20 13.35
CA GLY A 194 -17.88 -7.15 14.32
C GLY A 194 -16.58 -6.63 13.71
N GLU A 195 -16.26 -7.06 12.49
CA GLU A 195 -15.07 -6.61 11.78
C GLU A 195 -15.20 -5.16 11.29
N VAL A 196 -16.36 -4.79 10.78
CA VAL A 196 -16.67 -3.40 10.42
C VAL A 196 -16.52 -2.47 11.64
N ASP A 197 -17.02 -2.87 12.82
CA ASP A 197 -16.87 -2.09 14.05
C ASP A 197 -15.40 -1.92 14.46
N ARG A 198 -14.54 -2.91 14.20
CA ARG A 198 -13.09 -2.80 14.47
C ARG A 198 -12.42 -1.80 13.54
N LEU A 199 -12.73 -1.86 12.24
CA LEU A 199 -12.24 -0.90 11.25
C LEU A 199 -12.68 0.52 11.60
N LEU A 200 -13.96 0.74 11.92
CA LEU A 200 -14.47 2.05 12.36
C LEU A 200 -13.73 2.57 13.60
N ARG A 201 -13.45 1.71 14.58
CA ARG A 201 -12.67 2.11 15.76
C ARG A 201 -11.21 2.40 15.43
N ALA A 202 -10.60 1.69 14.49
CA ALA A 202 -9.24 1.98 14.03
C ALA A 202 -9.19 3.34 13.32
N VAL A 203 -10.14 3.62 12.43
CA VAL A 203 -10.31 4.93 11.79
C VAL A 203 -10.49 6.03 12.83
N GLU A 204 -11.35 5.83 13.84
CA GLU A 204 -11.56 6.82 14.89
C GLU A 204 -10.30 7.08 15.72
N ARG A 205 -9.50 6.06 16.03
CA ARG A 205 -8.21 6.22 16.74
C ARG A 205 -7.23 7.05 15.92
N ALA A 206 -7.07 6.73 14.64
CA ALA A 206 -6.21 7.47 13.71
C ALA A 206 -6.67 8.93 13.57
N ARG A 207 -7.97 9.14 13.31
CA ARG A 207 -8.58 10.47 13.20
C ARG A 207 -8.41 11.30 14.46
N SER A 208 -8.61 10.70 15.63
CA SER A 208 -8.43 11.35 16.93
C SER A 208 -6.99 11.83 17.16
N ALA A 209 -6.00 11.27 16.47
CA ALA A 209 -4.61 11.73 16.46
C ALA A 209 -4.29 12.73 15.34
N GLY A 210 -5.25 13.00 14.43
CA GLY A 210 -5.07 13.88 13.28
C GLY A 210 -4.56 13.19 12.02
N LEU A 211 -4.71 11.86 11.93
CA LEU A 211 -4.37 11.06 10.76
C LEU A 211 -5.62 10.76 9.92
N GLY A 212 -5.46 10.80 8.59
CA GLY A 212 -6.40 10.19 7.65
C GLY A 212 -6.06 8.72 7.39
N VAL A 213 -7.06 7.93 6.99
CA VAL A 213 -6.93 6.50 6.72
C VAL A 213 -7.25 6.20 5.27
N VAL A 214 -6.39 5.42 4.61
CA VAL A 214 -6.69 4.69 3.38
C VAL A 214 -7.07 3.27 3.79
N LEU A 215 -8.30 2.84 3.50
CA LEU A 215 -8.75 1.47 3.75
C LEU A 215 -8.33 0.59 2.57
N ASP A 216 -7.45 -0.39 2.79
CA ASP A 216 -6.90 -1.24 1.74
C ASP A 216 -7.40 -2.69 1.85
N VAL A 217 -8.10 -3.18 0.82
CA VAL A 217 -8.48 -4.59 0.71
C VAL A 217 -7.25 -5.40 0.29
N HIS A 218 -6.58 -5.99 1.27
CA HIS A 218 -5.24 -6.57 1.09
C HIS A 218 -5.29 -8.03 0.63
N ASN A 219 -5.77 -8.26 -0.60
CA ASN A 219 -6.24 -9.57 -1.06
C ASN A 219 -5.63 -10.10 -2.37
N TYR A 220 -4.73 -9.37 -3.02
CA TYR A 220 -3.94 -9.85 -4.17
C TYR A 220 -4.79 -10.31 -5.37
N GLY A 221 -6.00 -9.75 -5.51
CA GLY A 221 -6.96 -10.14 -6.53
C GLY A 221 -7.61 -11.51 -6.30
N ALA A 222 -7.65 -12.01 -5.06
CA ALA A 222 -8.24 -13.31 -4.75
C ALA A 222 -9.00 -13.34 -3.41
N TYR A 223 -9.80 -14.39 -3.26
CA TYR A 223 -10.54 -14.72 -2.04
C TYR A 223 -10.22 -16.15 -1.60
N PHE A 224 -9.95 -16.38 -0.32
CA PHE A 224 -9.71 -17.71 0.23
C PHE A 224 -11.02 -18.33 0.71
N ALA A 225 -11.60 -19.20 -0.12
CA ALA A 225 -12.79 -19.95 0.22
C ALA A 225 -12.44 -21.25 0.96
N ALA A 226 -13.26 -21.63 1.95
CA ALA A 226 -13.12 -22.90 2.63
C ALA A 226 -13.45 -24.07 1.69
N ASP A 227 -12.56 -25.06 1.65
CA ASP A 227 -12.76 -26.36 1.00
C ASP A 227 -12.20 -27.46 1.89
N GLY A 228 -13.05 -28.33 2.44
CA GLY A 228 -12.61 -29.46 3.25
C GLY A 228 -11.77 -29.09 4.49
N GLY A 229 -12.04 -27.93 5.11
CA GLY A 229 -11.34 -27.46 6.31
C GLY A 229 -10.02 -26.72 6.05
N ARG A 230 -9.63 -26.51 4.79
CA ARG A 230 -8.53 -25.62 4.38
C ARG A 230 -9.08 -24.44 3.59
N GLY A 231 -8.35 -23.33 3.56
CA GLY A 231 -8.62 -22.25 2.62
C GLY A 231 -7.95 -22.54 1.29
N VAL A 232 -8.67 -22.31 0.19
CA VAL A 232 -8.17 -22.44 -1.18
C VAL A 232 -8.32 -21.10 -1.87
N ARG A 233 -7.25 -20.64 -2.52
CA ARG A 233 -7.22 -19.39 -3.28
C ARG A 233 -8.20 -19.46 -4.44
N GLN A 234 -9.10 -18.49 -4.52
CA GLN A 234 -10.06 -18.33 -5.62
C GLN A 234 -9.78 -16.99 -6.30
N PRO A 235 -9.12 -16.98 -7.48
CA PRO A 235 -8.80 -15.74 -8.16
C PRO A 235 -10.06 -15.04 -8.66
N LEU A 236 -10.05 -13.72 -8.62
CA LEU A 236 -11.06 -12.86 -9.23
C LEU A 236 -11.15 -13.13 -10.75
N GLY A 237 -12.37 -13.18 -11.28
CA GLY A 237 -12.67 -13.64 -12.64
C GLY A 237 -12.67 -15.17 -12.80
N GLY A 238 -12.40 -15.92 -11.73
CA GLY A 238 -12.60 -17.36 -11.68
C GLY A 238 -14.09 -17.75 -11.54
N PRO A 239 -14.40 -19.07 -11.54
CA PRO A 239 -15.78 -19.55 -11.51
C PRO A 239 -16.52 -19.20 -10.20
N LEU A 240 -15.81 -19.06 -9.08
CA LEU A 240 -16.40 -18.74 -7.78
C LEU A 240 -16.38 -17.24 -7.46
N VAL A 241 -15.32 -16.53 -7.85
CA VAL A 241 -15.12 -15.11 -7.52
C VAL A 241 -15.19 -14.29 -8.79
N THR A 242 -16.35 -13.69 -9.06
CA THR A 242 -16.57 -12.83 -10.24
C THR A 242 -16.27 -11.37 -9.92
N THR A 243 -16.13 -10.54 -10.95
CA THR A 243 -15.96 -9.08 -10.80
C THR A 243 -17.11 -8.42 -10.04
N ALA A 244 -18.34 -8.94 -10.23
CA ALA A 244 -19.52 -8.52 -9.47
C ALA A 244 -19.40 -8.73 -7.95
N HIS A 245 -18.61 -9.70 -7.48
CA HIS A 245 -18.38 -9.88 -6.04
C HIS A 245 -17.49 -8.77 -5.46
N LEU A 246 -16.48 -8.31 -6.21
CA LEU A 246 -15.67 -7.16 -5.80
C LEU A 246 -16.51 -5.88 -5.79
N ALA A 247 -17.36 -5.70 -6.80
CA ALA A 247 -18.29 -4.59 -6.87
C ALA A 247 -19.30 -4.59 -5.71
N ASP A 248 -19.84 -5.75 -5.34
CA ASP A 248 -20.72 -5.87 -4.18
C ASP A 248 -20.02 -5.55 -2.85
N LEU A 249 -18.81 -6.07 -2.65
CA LEU A 249 -17.99 -5.73 -1.48
C LEU A 249 -17.85 -4.21 -1.34
N TRP A 250 -17.41 -3.54 -2.41
CA TRP A 250 -17.13 -2.11 -2.37
C TRP A 250 -18.38 -1.25 -2.25
N ARG A 251 -19.50 -1.64 -2.87
CA ARG A 251 -20.80 -0.99 -2.64
C ARG A 251 -21.20 -1.03 -1.17
N ARG A 252 -20.98 -2.16 -0.49
CA ARG A 252 -21.32 -2.32 0.93
C ARG A 252 -20.38 -1.57 1.85
N LEU A 253 -19.08 -1.64 1.60
CA LEU A 253 -18.08 -0.87 2.35
C LEU A 253 -18.35 0.63 2.20
N SER A 254 -18.58 1.11 0.98
CA SER A 254 -18.97 2.50 0.71
C SER A 254 -20.23 2.89 1.50
N GLY A 255 -21.28 2.06 1.51
CA GLY A 255 -22.49 2.33 2.29
C GLY A 255 -22.26 2.49 3.81
N VAL A 256 -21.14 1.99 4.34
CA VAL A 256 -20.75 2.15 5.75
C VAL A 256 -19.77 3.31 5.94
N PHE A 257 -18.76 3.42 5.09
CA PHE A 257 -17.62 4.32 5.29
C PHE A 257 -17.76 5.67 4.60
N ALA A 258 -18.73 5.84 3.69
CA ALA A 258 -19.00 7.12 3.03
C ALA A 258 -19.24 8.22 4.06
N GLY A 259 -18.43 9.28 3.99
CA GLY A 259 -18.55 10.43 4.89
C GLY A 259 -18.14 10.16 6.34
N VAL A 260 -17.63 8.97 6.68
CA VAL A 260 -17.07 8.70 8.01
C VAL A 260 -15.83 9.57 8.19
N PRO A 261 -15.79 10.47 9.19
CA PRO A 261 -14.62 11.29 9.44
C PRO A 261 -13.36 10.44 9.63
N GLY A 262 -12.26 10.84 9.00
CA GLY A 262 -10.99 10.11 9.06
C GLY A 262 -10.77 9.12 7.92
N VAL A 263 -11.81 8.65 7.23
CA VAL A 263 -11.63 7.91 5.97
C VAL A 263 -11.30 8.90 4.86
N THR A 264 -10.10 8.78 4.30
CA THR A 264 -9.61 9.70 3.25
C THR A 264 -9.61 9.07 1.87
N ALA A 265 -9.47 7.75 1.77
CA ALA A 265 -9.53 7.03 0.52
C ALA A 265 -9.84 5.54 0.70
N TYR A 266 -10.19 4.90 -0.40
CA TYR A 266 -10.35 3.45 -0.54
C TYR A 266 -9.29 2.88 -1.48
N GLY A 267 -8.46 1.95 -1.03
CA GLY A 267 -7.59 1.14 -1.87
C GLY A 267 -8.33 -0.12 -2.33
N LEU A 268 -8.70 -0.19 -3.61
CA LEU A 268 -9.64 -1.21 -4.11
C LEU A 268 -9.17 -2.64 -3.88
N MET A 269 -7.86 -2.87 -4.04
CA MET A 269 -7.23 -4.19 -3.93
C MET A 269 -5.72 -4.00 -3.89
N ASN A 270 -5.07 -4.58 -2.88
CA ASN A 270 -3.63 -4.70 -2.87
C ASN A 270 -3.15 -5.66 -3.97
N GLU A 271 -2.17 -5.23 -4.78
CA GLU A 271 -1.36 -6.08 -5.66
C GLU A 271 -2.10 -7.21 -6.43
N PRO A 272 -3.09 -6.90 -7.29
CA PRO A 272 -3.75 -7.91 -8.12
C PRO A 272 -2.75 -8.77 -8.91
N VAL A 273 -2.79 -10.09 -8.72
CA VAL A 273 -1.89 -11.05 -9.39
C VAL A 273 -2.58 -12.40 -9.60
N GLY A 274 -2.09 -13.19 -10.56
CA GLY A 274 -2.56 -14.57 -10.75
C GLY A 274 -4.05 -14.65 -11.08
N LEU A 275 -4.54 -13.66 -11.84
CA LEU A 275 -5.89 -13.66 -12.39
C LEU A 275 -5.91 -14.53 -13.65
N PRO A 276 -7.07 -15.10 -14.03
CA PRO A 276 -7.17 -15.93 -15.23
C PRO A 276 -6.76 -15.17 -16.50
N GLU A 277 -5.87 -15.76 -17.31
CA GLU A 277 -5.40 -15.18 -18.59
C GLU A 277 -6.37 -15.41 -19.77
N GLY A 278 -7.51 -16.09 -19.55
CA GLY A 278 -8.47 -16.41 -20.62
C GLY A 278 -9.09 -15.17 -21.28
N GLY A 279 -9.82 -15.37 -22.38
CA GLY A 279 -10.71 -14.38 -23.03
C GLY A 279 -10.05 -13.06 -23.47
N GLU A 280 -9.80 -12.18 -22.51
CA GLU A 280 -9.31 -10.80 -22.67
C GLU A 280 -7.92 -10.55 -22.05
N GLY A 281 -7.37 -11.50 -21.29
CA GLY A 281 -6.12 -11.34 -20.56
C GLY A 281 -6.28 -10.77 -19.14
N ALA A 282 -5.36 -11.12 -18.25
CA ALA A 282 -5.47 -10.85 -16.82
C ALA A 282 -5.48 -9.35 -16.45
N ALA A 283 -4.67 -8.52 -17.13
CA ALA A 283 -4.65 -7.08 -16.92
C ALA A 283 -6.00 -6.44 -17.29
N ARG A 284 -6.59 -6.79 -18.44
CA ARG A 284 -7.91 -6.28 -18.87
C ARG A 284 -9.05 -6.75 -17.97
N LEU A 285 -8.97 -8.00 -17.47
CA LEU A 285 -9.90 -8.49 -16.47
C LEU A 285 -9.84 -7.62 -15.20
N TRP A 286 -8.66 -7.24 -14.73
CA TRP A 286 -8.50 -6.32 -13.61
C TRP A 286 -9.01 -4.90 -13.93
N GLU A 287 -8.76 -4.39 -15.14
CA GLU A 287 -9.29 -3.09 -15.58
C GLU A 287 -10.82 -3.05 -15.48
N ARG A 288 -11.50 -4.08 -15.99
CA ARG A 288 -12.96 -4.18 -15.85
C ARG A 288 -13.38 -4.31 -14.40
N ALA A 289 -12.75 -5.18 -13.63
CA ALA A 289 -13.16 -5.43 -12.23
C ALA A 289 -13.03 -4.18 -11.35
N SER A 290 -11.95 -3.40 -11.54
CA SER A 290 -11.72 -2.15 -10.82
C SER A 290 -12.70 -1.06 -11.24
N GLN A 291 -13.04 -0.95 -12.53
CA GLN A 291 -14.10 -0.05 -13.00
C GLN A 291 -15.45 -0.43 -12.39
N GLU A 292 -15.84 -1.71 -12.42
CA GLU A 292 -17.11 -2.17 -11.85
C GLU A 292 -17.19 -1.88 -10.33
N ALA A 293 -16.08 -2.01 -9.61
CA ALA A 293 -16.00 -1.68 -8.20
C ALA A 293 -16.17 -0.17 -7.94
N LEU A 294 -15.51 0.67 -8.75
CA LEU A 294 -15.69 2.12 -8.69
C LEU A 294 -17.13 2.53 -8.99
N ASP A 295 -17.73 2.00 -10.07
CA ASP A 295 -19.11 2.28 -10.44
C ASP A 295 -20.07 1.92 -9.31
N ALA A 296 -19.83 0.80 -8.64
CA ALA A 296 -20.62 0.35 -7.51
C ALA A 296 -20.49 1.29 -6.30
N ILE A 297 -19.30 1.84 -6.03
CA ILE A 297 -19.09 2.92 -5.04
C ILE A 297 -19.86 4.15 -5.46
N ARG A 298 -19.69 4.65 -6.69
CA ARG A 298 -20.35 5.88 -7.15
C ARG A 298 -21.87 5.77 -7.17
N SER A 299 -22.42 4.57 -7.37
CA SER A 299 -23.86 4.32 -7.33
C SER A 299 -24.51 4.58 -5.97
N THR A 300 -23.73 4.63 -4.88
CA THR A 300 -24.21 4.98 -3.54
C THR A 300 -24.24 6.50 -3.30
N GLY A 301 -23.71 7.29 -4.23
CA GLY A 301 -23.48 8.73 -4.07
C GLY A 301 -22.17 9.07 -3.34
N ASP A 302 -21.31 8.08 -3.09
CA ASP A 302 -20.03 8.27 -2.41
C ASP A 302 -18.95 8.82 -3.35
N GLY A 303 -18.47 10.03 -3.04
CA GLY A 303 -17.40 10.73 -3.76
C GLY A 303 -16.01 10.55 -3.15
N THR A 304 -15.82 9.63 -2.21
CA THR A 304 -14.52 9.37 -1.57
C THR A 304 -13.45 9.03 -2.63
N LEU A 305 -12.21 9.50 -2.40
CA LEU A 305 -11.06 9.19 -3.25
C LEU A 305 -10.84 7.67 -3.35
N VAL A 306 -10.65 7.17 -4.56
CA VAL A 306 -10.39 5.74 -4.81
C VAL A 306 -8.99 5.55 -5.39
N MET A 307 -8.20 4.69 -4.77
CA MET A 307 -6.89 4.25 -5.24
C MET A 307 -7.08 2.94 -6.02
N VAL A 308 -6.55 2.92 -7.25
CA VAL A 308 -6.74 1.81 -8.20
C VAL A 308 -5.38 1.23 -8.56
N ALA A 309 -5.04 0.10 -7.97
CA ALA A 309 -3.79 -0.62 -8.26
C ALA A 309 -3.68 -1.02 -9.74
N GLY A 310 -2.45 -1.19 -10.22
CA GLY A 310 -2.16 -1.90 -11.47
C GLY A 310 -2.15 -3.42 -11.29
N TYR A 311 -2.26 -4.15 -12.39
CA TYR A 311 -2.06 -5.60 -12.41
C TYR A 311 -0.58 -5.99 -12.29
N ALA A 312 -0.32 -7.25 -11.90
CA ALA A 312 1.00 -7.84 -11.72
C ALA A 312 1.79 -7.16 -10.60
N TRP A 313 1.24 -7.25 -9.38
CA TRP A 313 1.80 -6.66 -8.15
C TRP A 313 1.87 -5.14 -8.16
N SER A 314 1.13 -4.48 -9.06
CA SER A 314 1.10 -3.03 -9.16
C SER A 314 2.47 -2.38 -9.36
N HIS A 315 3.47 -3.11 -9.88
CA HIS A 315 4.84 -2.62 -9.91
C HIS A 315 5.00 -1.35 -10.77
N ALA A 316 5.56 -0.28 -10.19
CA ALA A 316 5.81 0.98 -10.89
C ALA A 316 6.62 0.79 -12.19
N ARG A 317 7.65 -0.07 -12.15
CA ARG A 317 8.54 -0.34 -13.29
C ARG A 317 7.83 -0.89 -14.53
N SER A 318 6.79 -1.70 -14.34
CA SER A 318 6.06 -2.40 -15.41
C SER A 318 4.63 -1.88 -15.59
N PHE A 319 4.26 -0.80 -14.89
CA PHE A 319 2.90 -0.29 -14.89
C PHE A 319 2.41 0.03 -16.31
N ALA A 320 3.22 0.77 -17.08
CA ALA A 320 2.88 1.14 -18.46
C ALA A 320 2.87 -0.03 -19.46
N GLU A 321 3.57 -1.12 -19.14
CA GLU A 321 3.56 -2.35 -19.96
C GLU A 321 2.26 -3.13 -19.74
N GLN A 322 1.81 -3.21 -18.49
CA GLN A 322 0.55 -3.87 -18.12
C GLN A 322 -0.66 -3.04 -18.56
N HIS A 323 -0.58 -1.72 -18.42
CA HIS A 323 -1.65 -0.77 -18.69
C HIS A 323 -1.16 0.35 -19.60
N PRO A 324 -1.19 0.19 -20.93
CA PRO A 324 -0.68 1.20 -21.86
C PRO A 324 -1.50 2.51 -21.87
N THR A 325 -2.74 2.46 -21.40
CA THR A 325 -3.66 3.61 -21.32
C THR A 325 -4.41 3.60 -19.99
N ALA A 326 -4.77 4.78 -19.47
CA ALA A 326 -5.73 4.86 -18.37
C ALA A 326 -7.08 4.25 -18.80
N TRP A 327 -7.71 3.54 -17.87
CA TRP A 327 -8.92 2.75 -18.11
C TRP A 327 -10.10 3.13 -17.21
N ILE A 328 -9.88 3.99 -16.20
CA ILE A 328 -10.90 4.35 -15.22
C ILE A 328 -11.64 5.58 -15.71
N ASP A 329 -12.96 5.46 -15.80
CA ASP A 329 -13.89 6.57 -15.97
C ASP A 329 -14.57 6.87 -14.63
N ASP A 330 -14.25 8.02 -14.02
CA ASP A 330 -14.87 8.47 -12.77
C ASP A 330 -15.56 9.82 -12.96
N PRO A 331 -16.92 9.88 -12.93
CA PRO A 331 -17.63 11.15 -13.01
C PRO A 331 -17.31 12.09 -11.83
N ALA A 332 -16.83 11.56 -10.69
CA ALA A 332 -16.41 12.38 -9.55
C ALA A 332 -14.98 12.92 -9.68
N GLY A 333 -14.19 12.47 -10.67
CA GLY A 333 -12.81 12.87 -10.88
C GLY A 333 -11.90 12.65 -9.66
N SER A 334 -12.23 11.66 -8.82
CA SER A 334 -11.62 11.43 -7.51
C SER A 334 -10.98 10.04 -7.47
N VAL A 335 -10.09 9.79 -8.42
CA VAL A 335 -9.31 8.55 -8.57
C VAL A 335 -7.82 8.85 -8.64
N ARG A 336 -7.01 7.97 -8.04
CA ARG A 336 -5.57 7.88 -8.28
C ARG A 336 -5.23 6.46 -8.69
N TYR A 337 -4.34 6.32 -9.68
CA TYR A 337 -3.72 5.03 -9.95
C TYR A 337 -2.66 4.74 -8.91
N GLU A 338 -2.66 3.53 -8.39
CA GLU A 338 -1.76 3.06 -7.34
C GLU A 338 -0.70 2.16 -7.97
N ALA A 339 0.58 2.41 -7.64
CA ALA A 339 1.70 1.54 -7.97
C ALA A 339 2.55 1.25 -6.73
N HIS A 340 3.33 0.18 -6.74
CA HIS A 340 4.24 -0.20 -5.66
C HIS A 340 5.69 -0.19 -6.14
N HIS A 341 6.62 0.17 -5.27
CA HIS A 341 8.03 0.30 -5.64
C HIS A 341 8.99 -0.16 -4.55
N TYR A 342 9.50 -1.38 -4.71
CA TYR A 342 10.61 -1.91 -3.91
C TYR A 342 11.88 -1.92 -4.75
N TRP A 343 13.02 -1.55 -4.14
CA TRP A 343 14.27 -1.32 -4.88
C TRP A 343 15.19 -2.53 -4.92
N GLN A 344 14.91 -3.56 -4.12
CA GLN A 344 15.57 -4.84 -4.28
C GLN A 344 14.84 -5.65 -5.35
N ARG A 345 15.58 -6.27 -6.27
CA ARG A 345 15.02 -7.22 -7.26
C ARG A 345 14.52 -8.49 -6.57
N LEU A 346 15.21 -8.89 -5.50
CA LEU A 346 14.88 -9.99 -4.61
C LEU A 346 15.22 -9.57 -3.18
N GLU A 347 14.39 -9.95 -2.23
CA GLU A 347 14.61 -9.66 -0.82
C GLU A 347 15.99 -10.19 -0.35
N GLY A 348 16.66 -9.38 0.49
CA GLY A 348 17.96 -9.74 1.09
C GLY A 348 19.19 -9.44 0.23
N ARG A 349 19.02 -8.87 -0.96
CA ARG A 349 20.16 -8.43 -1.79
C ARG A 349 20.83 -7.18 -1.23
N SER A 350 22.16 -7.19 -1.20
CA SER A 350 22.94 -6.03 -0.75
C SER A 350 22.85 -4.85 -1.74
N TYR A 351 23.17 -3.66 -1.25
CA TYR A 351 23.19 -2.45 -2.08
C TYR A 351 24.16 -2.61 -3.27
N ASP A 352 25.36 -3.18 -3.05
CA ASP A 352 26.36 -3.37 -4.10
C ASP A 352 25.91 -4.35 -5.19
N GLU A 353 25.17 -5.39 -4.82
CA GLU A 353 24.56 -6.31 -5.78
C GLU A 353 23.52 -5.61 -6.65
N GLU A 354 22.70 -4.74 -6.07
CA GLU A 354 21.71 -3.94 -6.82
C GLU A 354 22.38 -2.90 -7.73
N VAL A 355 23.48 -2.27 -7.30
CA VAL A 355 24.31 -1.40 -8.16
C VAL A 355 24.92 -2.18 -9.32
N ALA A 356 25.44 -3.37 -9.06
CA ALA A 356 26.01 -4.22 -10.10
C ALA A 356 24.96 -4.65 -11.13
N ASP A 357 23.74 -4.96 -10.70
CA ASP A 357 22.63 -5.30 -11.58
C ASP A 357 22.19 -4.10 -12.41
N ALA A 358 21.97 -2.94 -11.78
CA ALA A 358 21.62 -1.72 -12.47
C ALA A 358 22.65 -1.34 -13.55
N ARG A 359 23.95 -1.53 -13.27
CA ARG A 359 25.01 -1.32 -14.27
C ARG A 359 24.89 -2.27 -15.46
N ARG A 360 24.54 -3.55 -15.23
CA ARG A 360 24.34 -4.53 -16.31
C ARG A 360 23.10 -4.23 -17.15
N GLU A 361 22.09 -3.62 -16.54
CA GLU A 361 20.88 -3.10 -17.20
C GLU A 361 21.13 -1.78 -17.96
N GLY A 362 22.33 -1.21 -17.87
CA GLY A 362 22.75 -0.02 -18.62
C GLY A 362 22.49 1.30 -17.91
N HIS A 363 22.22 1.27 -16.61
CA HIS A 363 21.94 2.46 -15.82
C HIS A 363 23.16 3.28 -15.44
#